data_AF-A0A9X1CHX7-F1
#
_entry.id   AF-A0A9X1CHX7-F1
#
_cell.length_a   1.000
_cell.length_b   1.000
_cell.length_c   1.000
_cell.angle_alpha   90.00
_cell.angle_beta   90.00
_cell.angle_gamma   90.00
#
_symmetry.space_group_name_H-M   'P 1'
#
loop_
_entity.id
_entity.type
_entity.pdbx_description
1 polymer ?
#
loop_
_entity_poly.entity_id
_entity_poly.type
_entity_poly.pdbx_seq_one_letter_code
_entity_poly.pdbx_strand_id
1 'polypeptide(L)' 'MIDLTWKVFSQTGNIETYLLLKELENATSQQEFGQTEAEATLDANI' A
#
# COMPACT_ATOMS: atom_id res chain seq x y z
N MET A 1 -3.27 2.09 -7.17
CA MET A 1 -3.48 3.56 -7.28
C MET A 1 -2.75 4.20 -6.09
N ILE A 2 -1.52 4.71 -6.27
CA ILE A 2 -0.66 5.14 -5.14
C ILE A 2 -1.02 6.54 -4.59
N ASP A 3 -1.78 7.31 -5.36
CA ASP A 3 -1.99 8.74 -5.10
C ASP A 3 -2.80 9.06 -3.85
N LEU A 4 -3.90 8.35 -3.58
CA LEU A 4 -4.82 8.71 -2.50
C LEU A 4 -4.19 8.44 -1.13
N THR A 5 -3.69 7.22 -0.94
CA THR A 5 -3.11 6.77 0.32
C THR A 5 -1.85 7.54 0.70
N TRP A 6 -0.99 7.82 -0.29
CA TRP A 6 0.18 8.66 -0.07
C TRP A 6 -0.18 10.13 0.22
N LYS A 7 -1.20 10.70 -0.45
CA LYS A 7 -1.65 12.07 -0.20
C LYS A 7 -2.29 12.25 1.17
N VAL A 8 -3.05 11.26 1.65
CA VAL A 8 -3.67 11.32 3.00
C VAL A 8 -2.58 11.27 4.07
N PHE A 9 -1.60 10.37 3.94
CA PHE A 9 -0.47 10.32 4.86
C PHE A 9 0.37 11.59 4.82
N SER A 10 0.72 12.08 3.62
CA SER A 10 1.56 13.29 3.49
C SER A 10 0.90 14.56 4.04
N GLN A 11 -0.43 14.64 4.02
CA GLN A 11 -1.16 15.80 4.57
C GLN A 11 -1.41 15.71 6.08
N THR A 12 -1.67 14.51 6.59
CA THR A 12 -2.10 14.33 7.99
C THR A 12 -0.99 13.85 8.91
N GLY A 13 0.06 13.22 8.35
CA GLY A 13 1.08 12.50 9.11
C GLY A 13 0.53 11.36 9.96
N ASN A 14 -0.75 11.00 9.81
CA ASN A 14 -1.43 10.05 10.67
C ASN A 14 -1.19 8.61 10.16
N ILE A 15 -0.30 7.91 10.84
CA ILE A 15 0.09 6.53 10.49
C ILE A 15 -1.06 5.53 10.63
N GLU A 16 -1.94 5.71 11.62
CA GLU A 16 -3.07 4.81 11.85
C GLU A 16 -4.04 4.83 10.65
N THR A 17 -4.33 6.02 10.15
CA THR A 17 -5.19 6.22 8.96
C THR A 17 -4.57 5.60 7.71
N TYR A 18 -3.24 5.73 7.53
CA TYR A 18 -2.53 5.10 6.41
C TYR A 18 -2.64 3.57 6.45
N LEU A 19 -2.44 2.96 7.62
CA LEU A 19 -2.51 1.51 7.77
C LEU A 19 -3.92 0.98 7.50
N LEU A 20 -4.95 1.66 8.04
CA LEU A 20 -6.35 1.29 7.78
C LEU A 20 -6.70 1.38 6.29
N LEU A 21 -6.27 2.45 5.63
CA LEU A 21 -6.53 2.63 4.20
C LEU A 21 -5.80 1.57 3.36
N LYS A 22 -4.57 1.20 3.74
CA LYS A 22 -3.80 0.15 3.08
C LYS A 22 -4.38 -1.24 3.29
N GLU A 23 -4.96 -1.51 4.46
CA GLU A 23 -5.68 -2.75 4.74
C GLU A 23 -6.94 -2.87 3.86
N LEU A 24 -7.69 -1.79 3.67
CA LEU A 24 -8.84 -1.74 2.76
C LEU A 24 -8.43 -1.93 1.29
N GLU A 25 -7.34 -1.31 0.86
CA GLU A 25 -6.76 -1.53 -0.48
C GLU A 25 -6.37 -2.99 -0.70
N ASN A 26 -5.72 -3.62 0.29
CA ASN A 26 -5.37 -5.04 0.23
C ASN A 26 -6.60 -5.94 0.22
N ALA A 27 -7.60 -5.65 1.06
CA ALA A 27 -8.85 -6.42 1.11
C ALA A 27 -9.62 -6.37 -0.22
N THR A 28 -9.62 -5.21 -0.89
CA THR A 28 -10.23 -5.03 -2.21
C THR A 28 -9.42 -5.73 -3.30
N SER A 29 -8.08 -5.66 -3.23
CA SER A 29 -7.18 -6.31 -4.19
C SER A 29 -7.30 -7.84 -4.16
N GLN A 30 -7.56 -8.44 -2.99
CA GLN A 30 -7.80 -9.89 -2.89
C GLN A 30 -9.10 -10.35 -3.55
N GLN A 31 -10.08 -9.46 -3.75
CA GLN A 31 -11.29 -9.78 -4.50
C GLN A 31 -11.12 -9.64 -6.02
N GLU A 32 -10.20 -8.80 -6.48
CA GLU A 32 -10.00 -8.53 -7.91
C GLU A 32 -8.84 -9.32 -8.55
N PHE A 33 -7.83 -9.77 -7.79
CA PHE A 33 -6.66 -10.42 -8.39
C PHE A 33 -5.95 -11.41 -7.45
N GLY A 34 -6.09 -12.71 -7.74
CA GLY A 34 -5.23 -13.76 -7.18
C GLY A 34 -3.80 -13.78 -7.75
N GLN A 35 -3.23 -12.61 -8.06
CA GLN A 35 -1.88 -12.49 -8.63
C GLN A 35 -1.23 -11.19 -8.16
N THR A 36 0.10 -11.17 -8.09
CA THR A 36 0.96 -10.04 -7.69
C THR A 36 1.16 -9.85 -6.18
N GLU A 37 1.56 -10.94 -5.51
CA GLU A 37 2.61 -10.83 -4.51
C GLU A 37 3.97 -11.01 -5.23
N ALA A 38 4.99 -10.29 -4.75
CA ALA A 38 6.42 -10.33 -5.14
C ALA A 38 6.91 -9.25 -6.13
N GLU A 39 7.01 -8.00 -5.66
CA GLU A 39 8.07 -7.10 -6.13
C GLU A 39 8.60 -6.25 -4.95
N ALA A 40 9.28 -6.93 -4.03
CA ALA A 40 10.17 -6.33 -3.04
C ALA A 40 11.33 -7.30 -2.74
N THR A 41 12.00 -7.76 -3.79
CA THR A 41 13.35 -8.33 -3.71
C THR A 41 14.17 -7.67 -4.80
N LEU A 42 15.41 -7.27 -4.50
CA LEU A 42 16.36 -6.48 -5.31
C LEU A 42 16.16 -4.97 -5.05
N ASP A 43 16.97 -4.26 -4.24
CA ASP A 43 18.42 -4.21 -4.24
C ASP A 43 18.99 -3.77 -2.87
N ALA A 44 19.66 -4.69 -2.17
CA ALA A 44 20.64 -4.36 -1.14
C ALA A 44 21.89 -5.20 -1.41
N ASN A 45 22.59 -4.87 -2.49
CA ASN A 45 23.95 -5.34 -2.76
C ASN A 45 24.74 -4.24 -3.47
N ILE A 46 25.27 -3.29 -2.70
CA ILE A 46 26.44 -2.47 -3.04
C ILE A 46 27.37 -2.49 -1.83
#